data_AF-A0A1G7EGX7-F1
#
_entry.id   AF-A0A1G7EGX7-F1
#
_cell.length_a   1.000
_cell.length_b   1.000
_cell.length_c   1.000
_cell.angle_alpha   90.00
_cell.angle_beta   90.00
_cell.angle_gamma   90.00
#
_symmetry.space_group_name_H-M   'P 1'
#
loop_
_entity.id
_entity.type
_entity.pdbx_description
1 polymer ?
#
loop_
_entity_poly.entity_id
_entity_poly.type
_entity_poly.pdbx_seq_one_letter_code
_entity_poly.pdbx_strand_id
1 'polypeptide(L)' 'MLVAPQQAQHAARVVAVHSALLSLLLEQTPELAPDGVTASFHWSEEEGVSLSITYSRDGLVVGEEGI' A
#
# COMPACT_ATOMS: atom_id res chain seq x y z
N MET A 1 13.70 19.05 -4.33
CA MET A 1 13.67 18.60 -2.93
C MET A 1 13.86 17.09 -2.95
N LEU A 2 15.04 16.60 -2.57
CA LEU A 2 15.34 15.17 -2.52
C LEU A 2 14.66 14.61 -1.27
N VAL A 3 13.77 13.63 -1.44
CA VAL A 3 13.16 12.90 -0.32
C VAL A 3 14.28 12.39 0.59
N ALA A 4 14.21 12.70 1.89
CA ALA A 4 15.24 12.26 2.81
C ALA A 4 15.34 10.72 2.74
N PRO A 5 16.54 10.12 2.60
CA PRO A 5 16.69 8.68 2.38
C PRO A 5 15.96 7.81 3.40
N GLN A 6 15.79 8.30 4.64
CA GLN A 6 15.01 7.64 5.68
C GLN A 6 13.51 7.56 5.37
N GLN A 7 12.90 8.59 4.80
CA GLN A 7 11.46 8.59 4.45
C GLN A 7 11.17 7.59 3.33
N ALA A 8 12.03 7.54 2.31
CA ALA A 8 11.93 6.54 1.24
C ALA A 8 12.13 5.10 1.77
N GLN A 9 13.05 4.89 2.71
CA GLN A 9 13.23 3.59 3.35
C GLN A 9 12.07 3.20 4.27
N HIS A 10 11.44 4.15 4.94
CA HIS A 10 10.27 3.89 5.76
C HIS A 10 9.09 3.46 4.88
N ALA A 11 8.81 4.22 3.82
CA ALA A 11 7.84 3.89 2.79
C ALA A 11 8.05 2.49 2.21
N ALA A 12 9.27 2.16 1.80
CA ALA A 12 9.60 0.84 1.24
C ALA A 12 9.33 -0.30 2.25
N ARG A 13 9.60 -0.09 3.54
CA ARG A 13 9.31 -1.09 4.58
C ARG A 13 7.81 -1.29 4.78
N VAL A 14 7.03 -0.21 4.79
CA VAL A 14 5.58 -0.32 4.97
C VAL A 14 4.93 -1.04 3.79
N VAL A 15 5.34 -0.71 2.57
CA VAL A 15 4.88 -1.41 1.35
C VAL A 15 5.26 -2.90 1.37
N ALA A 16 6.50 -3.24 1.77
CA ALA A 16 6.93 -4.63 1.87
C ALA A 16 6.14 -5.43 2.90
N VAL A 17 5.82 -4.84 4.06
CA VAL A 17 5.00 -5.49 5.10
C VAL A 17 3.57 -5.71 4.62
N HIS A 18 2.94 -4.72 3.99
CA HIS A 18 1.58 -4.89 3.45
C HIS A 18 1.54 -5.91 2.31
N SER A 19 2.54 -5.92 1.43
CA SER A 19 2.65 -6.91 0.34
C SER A 19 2.78 -8.34 0.89
N ALA A 20 3.53 -8.52 1.98
CA ALA A 20 3.70 -9.80 2.65
C ALA A 20 2.41 -10.26 3.35
N LEU A 21 1.74 -9.36 4.08
CA LEU A 21 0.45 -9.65 4.73
C LEU A 21 -0.63 -10.00 3.71
N LEU A 22 -0.69 -9.27 2.60
CA LEU A 22 -1.62 -9.58 1.52
C LEU A 22 -1.32 -10.96 0.94
N SER A 23 -0.05 -11.26 0.64
CA SER A 23 0.34 -12.57 0.10
C SER A 23 -0.09 -13.74 1.00
N LEU A 24 0.03 -13.59 2.32
CA LEU A 24 -0.46 -14.57 3.30
C LEU A 24 -1.99 -14.67 3.29
N LEU A 25 -2.70 -13.55 3.12
CA LEU A 25 -4.16 -13.54 2.99
C LEU A 25 -4.60 -14.25 1.70
N LEU A 26 -3.86 -14.06 0.59
CA LEU A 26 -4.12 -14.72 -0.69
C LEU A 26 -3.94 -16.24 -0.61
N GLU A 27 -2.92 -16.71 0.11
CA GLU A 27 -2.71 -18.14 0.33
C GLU A 27 -3.88 -18.79 1.07
N GLN A 28 -4.56 -18.05 1.96
CA GLN A 28 -5.68 -18.57 2.73
C GLN A 28 -7.04 -18.38 2.06
N THR A 29 -7.20 -17.38 1.18
CA THR A 29 -8.49 -17.06 0.57
C THR A 29 -8.35 -16.65 -0.90
N PRO A 30 -7.95 -17.57 -1.79
CA PRO A 30 -7.57 -17.26 -3.17
C PRO A 30 -8.72 -16.71 -4.01
N GLU A 31 -9.97 -17.07 -3.71
CA GLU A 31 -11.17 -16.55 -4.39
C GLU A 31 -11.41 -15.06 -4.09
N LEU A 32 -10.84 -14.56 -2.98
CA LEU A 32 -10.90 -13.17 -2.56
C LEU A 32 -9.56 -12.44 -2.76
N ALA A 33 -8.67 -12.97 -3.60
CA ALA A 33 -7.41 -12.34 -3.92
C ALA A 33 -7.54 -11.11 -4.85
N PRO A 34 -7.13 -9.89 -4.45
CA PRO A 34 -6.88 -8.83 -5.43
C PRO A 34 -5.79 -9.25 -6.42
N ASP A 35 -5.94 -8.83 -7.68
CA ASP A 35 -4.96 -9.03 -8.75
C ASP A 35 -3.96 -7.87 -8.86
N GLY A 36 -4.21 -6.78 -8.14
CA GLY A 36 -3.36 -5.60 -8.12
C GLY A 36 -3.37 -4.89 -6.76
N VAL A 37 -2.23 -4.28 -6.44
CA VAL A 37 -2.02 -3.47 -5.24
C VAL A 37 -1.31 -2.20 -5.64
N THR A 38 -1.89 -1.05 -5.29
CA THR A 38 -1.28 0.25 -5.50
C THR A 38 -1.04 0.92 -4.15
N ALA A 39 0.19 1.37 -3.90
CA ALA A 39 0.53 2.17 -2.73
C ALA A 39 0.83 3.60 -3.19
N SER A 40 0.08 4.56 -2.65
CA SER A 40 0.23 5.98 -2.95
C SER A 40 0.67 6.74 -1.70
N PHE A 41 1.73 7.52 -1.83
CA PHE A 41 2.17 8.43 -0.78
C PHE A 41 1.65 9.82 -1.09
N HIS A 42 0.96 10.41 -0.14
CA HIS A 42 0.57 11.81 -0.21
C HIS A 42 1.34 12.59 0.85
N TRP A 43 1.93 13.72 0.46
CA TRP A 43 2.60 14.61 1.40
C TRP A 43 1.85 15.93 1.45
N SER A 44 1.54 16.36 2.68
CA SER A 44 0.86 17.59 3.03
C SER A 44 1.67 18.33 4.08
N GLU A 45 1.71 19.67 4.01
CA GLU A 45 2.34 20.48 5.07
C GLU A 45 1.55 20.43 6.39
N GLU A 46 0.23 20.24 6.34
CA GLU A 46 -0.64 20.17 7.53
C GLU A 46 -0.66 18.78 8.17
N GLU A 47 -0.67 17.72 7.34
CA GLU A 47 -0.87 16.33 7.82
C GLU A 47 0.39 15.46 7.76
N GLY A 48 1.47 15.94 7.14
CA GLY A 48 2.69 15.17 6.96
C GLY A 48 2.58 14.16 5.82
N VAL A 49 3.22 12.99 5.98
CA VAL A 49 3.15 11.91 4.99
C VAL A 49 2.01 10.97 5.36
N SER A 50 1.05 10.81 4.47
CA SER A 50 0.04 9.75 4.53
C SER A 50 0.31 8.68 3.48
N LEU A 51 -0.12 7.46 3.79
CA LEU A 51 -0.04 6.31 2.89
C LEU A 51 -1.46 5.80 2.64
N SER A 52 -1.84 5.72 1.37
CA SER A 52 -3.02 4.97 0.95
C SER A 52 -2.63 3.72 0.18
N ILE A 53 -3.34 2.63 0.44
CA ILE A 53 -3.19 1.34 -0.21
C ILE A 53 -4.52 1.00 -0.85
N THR A 54 -4.50 0.75 -2.16
CA THR A 54 -5.67 0.39 -2.94
C THR A 54 -5.50 -1.01 -3.49
N TYR A 55 -6.51 -1.85 -3.27
CA TYR A 55 -6.59 -3.21 -3.77
C TYR A 55 -7.51 -3.24 -4.99
N SER A 56 -7.09 -3.87 -6.08
CA SER A 56 -7.89 -4.04 -7.29
C SER A 56 -8.15 -5.50 -7.63
N ARG A 57 -9.26 -5.75 -8.32
CA ARG A 57 -9.56 -7.00 -9.03
C ARG A 57 -10.26 -6.69 -10.35
N ASP A 58 -9.83 -7.31 -11.44
CA ASP A 58 -10.39 -7.13 -12.78
C ASP A 58 -10.41 -5.65 -13.21
N GLY A 59 -9.40 -4.89 -12.77
CA GLY A 59 -9.29 -3.44 -13.01
C GLY A 59 -10.23 -2.56 -12.17
N LEU A 60 -10.99 -3.14 -11.23
CA LEU A 60 -11.88 -2.42 -10.32
C LEU A 60 -11.27 -2.36 -8.91
N VAL A 61 -11.48 -1.23 -8.21
CA VAL A 61 -11.07 -1.09 -6.81
C VAL A 61 -12.02 -1.90 -5.92
N VAL A 62 -11.45 -2.79 -5.11
CA VAL A 62 -12.19 -3.67 -4.18
C VAL A 62 -11.89 -3.38 -2.71
N GLY A 63 -10.92 -2.51 -2.41
CA GLY A 63 -10.62 -2.07 -1.05
C GLY A 63 -9.63 -0.91 -1.01
N GLU A 64 -9.70 -0.10 0.05
CA GLU A 64 -8.79 1.01 0.31
C GLU A 64 -8.48 1.08 1.81
N GLU A 65 -7.21 1.28 2.14
CA GLU A 65 -6.72 1.48 3.52
C GLU A 65 -5.81 2.72 3.56
N GLY A 66 -5.93 3.53 4.62
CA GLY A 66 -5.18 4.77 4.79
C GLY A 66 -4.59 4.89 6.19
N ILE A 67 -3.37 5.44 6.28
CA ILE A 67 -2.66 5.74 7.55
C ILE A 67 -2.05 7.14 7.50
#